data_AF-A0A5Q4VCR7-F1
#
_entry.id   AF-A0A5Q4VCR7-F1
#
_cell.length_a   1.000
_cell.length_b   1.000
_cell.length_c   1.000
_cell.angle_alpha   90.00
_cell.angle_beta   90.00
_cell.angle_gamma   90.00
#
_symmetry.space_group_name_H-M   'P 1'
#
loop_
_entity.id
_entity.type
_entity.pdbx_description
1 polymer ?
#
loop_
_entity_poly.entity_id
_entity_poly.type
_entity_poly.pdbx_seq_one_letter_code
_entity_poly.pdbx_strand_id
1 'polypeptide(L)'
;MNTLIPLRFTLFCTGRVLVLIAVVTLMTAGHLFARTLICKDNPDYFSKRCTLHPYAVTRVVDGQVVKGHLVGCQFKSYTCMGGVCSDNYGHSEIPYDISMDDHQGFCSLLCNNPSCNDLLGWQ
;
A
#
# COMPACT_ATOMS: atom_id res chain seq x y z
N MET A 1 7.49 58.54 -0.62
CA MET A 1 6.67 57.69 -1.51
C MET A 1 6.57 56.32 -0.85
N ASN A 2 5.51 56.06 -0.09
CA ASN A 2 5.30 54.78 0.58
C ASN A 2 4.36 53.93 -0.28
N THR A 3 4.90 52.89 -0.90
CA THR A 3 4.15 51.88 -1.65
C THR A 3 3.37 51.00 -0.68
N LEU A 4 2.12 51.38 -0.42
CA LEU A 4 1.11 50.51 0.18
C LEU A 4 0.76 49.40 -0.82
N ILE A 5 1.41 48.25 -0.67
CA ILE A 5 1.03 47.02 -1.36
C ILE A 5 -0.38 46.65 -0.84
N PRO A 6 -1.39 46.47 -1.72
CA PRO A 6 -2.76 46.23 -1.28
C PRO A 6 -2.86 44.84 -0.64
N LEU A 7 -3.03 44.81 0.69
CA LEU A 7 -3.27 43.64 1.55
C LEU A 7 -4.36 42.68 1.02
N ARG A 8 -5.23 43.13 0.12
CA ARG A 8 -6.25 42.29 -0.52
C ARG A 8 -5.69 41.28 -1.53
N PHE A 9 -4.59 41.60 -2.22
CA PHE A 9 -4.00 40.71 -3.22
C PHE A 9 -3.21 39.55 -2.58
N THR A 10 -2.50 39.81 -1.48
CA THR A 10 -1.78 38.79 -0.73
C THR A 10 -2.72 37.77 -0.08
N LEU A 11 -3.87 38.21 0.43
CA LEU A 11 -4.88 37.34 1.07
C LEU A 11 -5.58 36.40 0.08
N PHE A 12 -5.75 36.84 -1.18
CA PHE A 12 -6.39 36.05 -2.22
C PHE A 12 -5.47 34.94 -2.76
N CYS A 13 -4.16 35.22 -2.85
CA CYS A 13 -3.16 34.24 -3.27
C CYS A 13 -2.93 33.16 -2.20
N THR A 14 -2.88 33.52 -0.91
CA THR A 14 -2.67 32.54 0.18
C THR A 14 -3.84 31.58 0.35
N GLY A 15 -5.09 32.06 0.20
CA GLY A 15 -6.27 31.20 0.26
C GLY A 15 -6.31 30.13 -0.83
N ARG A 16 -5.92 30.47 -2.06
CA ARG A 16 -5.84 29.50 -3.17
C ARG A 16 -4.74 28.46 -2.98
N VAL A 17 -3.59 28.87 -2.45
CA VAL A 17 -2.49 27.96 -2.12
C VAL A 17 -2.88 26.98 -1.03
N LEU A 18 -3.59 27.43 0.01
CA LEU A 18 -4.10 26.58 1.09
C LEU A 18 -5.10 25.53 0.58
N VAL A 19 -6.00 25.91 -0.33
CA VAL A 19 -6.94 24.97 -0.95
C VAL A 19 -6.21 23.95 -1.82
N LEU A 20 -5.20 24.37 -2.59
CA LEU A 20 -4.36 23.45 -3.39
C LEU A 20 -3.60 22.45 -2.52
N ILE A 21 -3.01 22.91 -1.40
CA ILE A 21 -2.33 22.02 -0.44
C ILE A 21 -3.33 21.05 0.19
N ALA A 22 -4.54 21.51 0.54
CA ALA A 22 -5.60 20.67 1.09
C ALA A 22 -6.05 19.59 0.09
N VAL A 23 -6.21 19.93 -1.20
CA VAL A 23 -6.57 18.96 -2.24
C VAL A 23 -5.45 17.96 -2.47
N VAL A 24 -4.19 18.41 -2.56
CA VAL A 24 -3.04 17.52 -2.73
C VAL A 24 -2.89 16.57 -1.54
N THR A 25 -3.03 17.07 -0.31
CA THR A 25 -2.96 16.21 0.89
C THR A 25 -4.11 15.21 0.95
N LEU A 26 -5.34 15.60 0.60
CA LEU A 26 -6.48 14.68 0.52
C LEU A 26 -6.29 13.57 -0.53
N MET A 27 -5.71 13.91 -1.68
CA MET A 27 -5.41 12.91 -2.73
C MET A 27 -4.31 11.93 -2.30
N THR A 28 -3.33 12.37 -1.52
CA THR A 28 -2.27 11.48 -1.00
C THR A 28 -2.71 10.60 0.17
N ALA A 29 -3.76 11.00 0.91
CA ALA A 29 -4.27 10.23 2.06
C ALA A 29 -5.00 8.93 1.65
N GLY A 30 -5.40 8.79 0.37
CA GLY A 30 -6.23 7.67 -0.10
C GLY A 30 -5.54 6.30 -0.23
N HIS A 31 -4.22 6.20 -0.04
CA HIS A 31 -3.47 5.01 -0.45
C HIS A 31 -2.89 4.14 0.69
N LEU A 32 -3.11 4.48 1.96
CA LEU A 32 -2.43 3.83 3.10
C LEU A 32 -3.31 2.91 3.95
N PHE A 33 -4.48 2.51 3.46
CA PHE A 33 -5.36 1.62 4.22
C PHE A 33 -5.02 0.16 3.95
N ALA A 34 -5.01 -0.64 5.03
CA ALA A 34 -4.95 -2.09 4.93
C ALA A 34 -6.11 -2.58 4.06
N ARG A 35 -5.80 -3.42 3.07
CA ARG A 35 -6.79 -4.03 2.19
C ARG A 35 -6.91 -5.49 2.55
N THR A 36 -8.15 -5.95 2.70
CA THR A 36 -8.45 -7.37 2.83
C THR A 36 -9.05 -7.85 1.52
N LEU A 37 -8.45 -8.87 0.93
CA LEU A 37 -8.91 -9.52 -0.28
C LEU A 37 -9.40 -10.93 0.07
N ILE A 38 -10.52 -11.35 -0.52
CA ILE A 38 -11.17 -12.64 -0.27
C ILE A 38 -11.07 -13.50 -1.53
N CYS A 39 -10.63 -14.74 -1.40
CA CYS A 39 -10.62 -15.70 -2.50
C CYS A 39 -11.99 -16.42 -2.62
N LYS A 40 -12.48 -16.64 -3.84
CA LYS A 40 -13.83 -17.19 -4.11
C LYS A 40 -13.96 -18.70 -3.83
N ASP A 41 -15.20 -19.18 -3.60
CA ASP A 41 -15.64 -20.60 -3.51
C ASP A 41 -15.12 -21.49 -2.37
N ASN A 42 -15.10 -21.06 -1.10
CA ASN A 42 -15.06 -22.00 0.04
C ASN A 42 -15.70 -21.36 1.30
N PRO A 43 -16.57 -22.05 2.07
CA PRO A 43 -17.22 -21.51 3.27
C PRO A 43 -16.31 -21.16 4.45
N ASP A 44 -15.04 -21.57 4.44
CA ASP A 44 -14.16 -21.39 5.59
C ASP A 44 -13.43 -20.03 5.55
N TYR A 45 -13.99 -19.08 6.32
CA TYR A 45 -13.62 -17.66 6.41
C TYR A 45 -12.12 -17.40 6.64
N PHE A 46 -11.44 -18.30 7.34
CA PHE A 46 -10.03 -18.12 7.69
C PHE A 46 -9.10 -18.48 6.54
N SER A 47 -9.47 -19.44 5.69
CA SER A 47 -8.61 -20.05 4.68
C SER A 47 -8.36 -19.26 3.42
N LYS A 48 -9.12 -18.19 3.17
CA LYS A 48 -9.10 -17.49 1.88
C LYS A 48 -8.95 -15.98 2.01
N ARG A 49 -8.31 -15.52 3.10
CA ARG A 49 -8.10 -14.08 3.37
C ARG A 49 -6.65 -13.67 3.15
N CYS A 50 -6.43 -12.75 2.22
CA CYS A 50 -5.19 -11.99 2.12
C CYS A 50 -5.39 -10.61 2.76
N THR A 51 -4.54 -10.24 3.72
CA THR A 51 -4.54 -8.88 4.28
C THR A 51 -3.24 -8.20 3.89
N LEU A 52 -3.33 -7.20 3.02
CA LEU A 52 -2.19 -6.42 2.55
C LEU A 52 -2.20 -5.06 3.23
N HIS A 53 -1.08 -4.71 3.87
CA HIS A 53 -0.83 -3.39 4.41
C HIS A 53 0.15 -2.65 3.48
N PRO A 54 -0.34 -1.71 2.65
CA PRO A 54 0.49 -0.99 1.70
C PRO A 54 1.59 -0.20 2.41
N TYR A 55 2.85 -0.33 1.99
CA TYR A 55 3.97 0.49 2.48
C TYR A 55 4.13 0.52 4.02
N ALA A 56 3.67 -0.52 4.71
CA ALA A 56 3.65 -0.60 6.17
C ALA A 56 5.01 -0.89 6.80
N VAL A 57 5.96 -1.41 6.01
CA VAL A 57 7.32 -1.69 6.46
C VAL A 57 8.27 -0.68 5.87
N THR A 58 9.21 -0.18 6.66
CA THR A 58 10.26 0.74 6.22
C THR A 58 11.62 0.19 6.60
N ARG A 59 12.58 0.33 5.70
CA ARG A 59 13.99 0.00 5.97
C ARG A 59 14.87 1.07 5.36
N VAL A 60 15.93 1.44 6.07
CA VAL A 60 16.96 2.32 5.52
C VAL A 60 18.00 1.46 4.83
N VAL A 61 18.17 1.65 3.53
CA VAL A 61 19.20 0.99 2.71
C VAL A 61 19.97 2.11 2.01
N ASP A 62 21.29 2.14 2.21
CA ASP A 62 22.18 3.17 1.66
C ASP A 62 21.73 4.62 1.91
N GLY A 63 21.19 4.87 3.11
CA GLY A 63 20.68 6.18 3.53
C GLY A 63 19.32 6.55 2.94
N GLN A 64 18.71 5.70 2.11
CA GLN A 64 17.37 5.91 1.56
C GLN A 64 16.32 5.08 2.31
N VAL A 65 15.15 5.68 2.54
CA VAL A 65 14.00 4.98 3.13
C VAL A 65 13.29 4.18 2.04
N VAL A 66 13.47 2.86 2.08
CA VAL A 66 12.74 1.91 1.24
C VAL A 66 11.47 1.50 1.98
N LYS A 67 10.34 1.53 1.28
CA LYS A 67 9.04 1.10 1.80
C LYS A 67 8.67 -0.25 1.22
N GLY A 68 7.97 -1.06 2.02
CA GLY A 68 7.59 -2.42 1.70
C GLY A 68 6.21 -2.77 2.23
N HIS A 69 5.65 -3.86 1.72
CA HIS A 69 4.34 -4.35 2.13
C HIS A 69 4.45 -5.35 3.26
N LEU A 70 3.45 -5.36 4.13
CA LEU A 70 3.18 -6.50 5.01
C LEU A 70 1.96 -7.24 4.46
N VAL A 71 2.13 -8.52 4.13
CA VAL A 71 1.08 -9.34 3.51
C VAL A 71 0.80 -10.54 4.41
N GLY A 72 -0.42 -10.65 4.92
CA GLY A 72 -0.89 -11.77 5.72
C GLY A 72 -1.72 -12.74 4.89
N CYS A 73 -1.38 -14.02 4.91
CA CYS A 73 -2.12 -15.12 4.29
C CYS A 73 -2.50 -16.15 5.37
N GLN A 74 -3.76 -16.15 5.83
CA GLN A 74 -4.32 -17.04 6.89
C GLN A 74 -3.45 -17.21 8.17
N PHE A 75 -2.37 -18.00 8.11
CA PHE A 75 -1.45 -18.30 9.22
C PHE A 75 0.00 -17.87 8.96
N LYS A 76 0.28 -17.27 7.81
CA LYS A 76 1.61 -16.77 7.43
C LYS A 76 1.56 -15.27 7.23
N SER A 77 2.69 -14.62 7.45
CA SER A 77 2.84 -13.22 7.11
C SER A 77 4.19 -13.01 6.45
N TYR A 78 4.20 -12.17 5.43
CA TYR A 78 5.36 -11.90 4.62
C TYR A 78 5.66 -10.40 4.62
N THR A 79 6.93 -10.07 4.68
CA THR A 79 7.44 -8.73 4.47
C THR A 79 8.02 -8.66 3.07
N CYS A 80 7.42 -7.86 2.18
CA CYS A 80 7.85 -7.70 0.79
C CYS A 80 8.55 -6.37 0.59
N MET A 81 9.84 -6.42 0.26
CA MET A 81 10.66 -5.24 0.02
C MET A 81 11.87 -5.59 -0.83
N GLY A 82 12.26 -4.69 -1.75
CA GLY A 82 13.50 -4.85 -2.51
C GLY A 82 13.50 -6.08 -3.43
N GLY A 83 12.33 -6.48 -3.95
CA GLY A 83 12.21 -7.62 -4.86
C GLY A 83 12.14 -8.99 -4.18
N VAL A 84 12.07 -9.04 -2.84
CA VAL A 84 11.92 -10.29 -2.08
C VAL A 84 10.84 -10.16 -1.02
N CYS A 85 10.01 -11.20 -0.87
CA CYS A 85 9.07 -11.40 0.21
C CYS A 85 9.59 -12.46 1.19
N SER A 86 9.91 -12.05 2.41
CA SER A 86 10.40 -12.95 3.47
C SER A 86 9.28 -13.36 4.41
N ASP A 87 9.15 -14.66 4.73
CA ASP A 87 8.22 -15.15 5.74
C ASP A 87 8.67 -14.71 7.14
N ASN A 88 7.81 -13.99 7.86
CA ASN A 88 8.14 -13.44 9.17
C ASN A 88 8.26 -14.52 10.27
N TYR A 89 7.73 -15.72 10.04
CA TYR A 89 7.79 -16.84 10.99
C TYR A 89 8.64 -18.02 10.48
N GLY A 90 9.28 -17.87 9.31
CA GLY A 90 10.02 -18.93 8.64
C GLY A 90 11.35 -18.46 8.04
N HIS A 91 11.93 -19.30 7.17
CA HIS A 91 13.16 -19.01 6.42
C HIS A 91 12.92 -18.91 4.90
N SER A 92 11.66 -18.89 4.47
CA SER A 92 11.34 -18.83 3.05
C SER A 92 11.42 -17.40 2.54
N GLU A 93 12.15 -17.23 1.45
CA GLU A 93 12.23 -16.00 0.67
C GLU A 93 11.66 -16.26 -0.72
N ILE A 94 10.74 -15.39 -1.15
CA ILE A 94 10.04 -15.50 -2.42
C ILE A 94 10.39 -14.26 -3.25
N PRO A 95 11.17 -14.38 -4.33
CA PRO A 95 11.45 -13.25 -5.19
C PRO A 95 10.17 -12.81 -5.92
N TYR A 96 10.04 -11.52 -6.19
CA TYR A 96 8.93 -10.96 -6.95
C TYR A 96 9.42 -9.89 -7.94
N ASP A 97 8.77 -9.84 -9.10
CA ASP A 97 9.00 -8.86 -10.17
C ASP A 97 7.77 -7.97 -10.43
N ILE A 98 6.68 -8.20 -9.69
CA ILE A 98 5.46 -7.40 -9.75
C ILE A 98 5.67 -6.00 -9.17
N SER A 99 4.90 -5.03 -9.68
CA SER A 99 4.91 -3.66 -9.18
C SER A 99 4.49 -3.61 -7.71
N MET A 100 5.09 -2.70 -6.93
CA MET A 100 4.65 -2.41 -5.55
C MET A 100 3.18 -1.96 -5.49
N ASP A 101 2.65 -1.38 -6.57
CA ASP A 101 1.24 -0.99 -6.62
C ASP A 101 0.29 -2.14 -7.01
N ASP A 102 0.84 -3.29 -7.44
CA ASP A 102 0.07 -4.51 -7.75
C ASP A 102 -0.24 -5.31 -6.48
N HIS A 103 -1.08 -4.73 -5.64
CA HIS A 103 -1.51 -5.33 -4.38
C HIS A 103 -2.19 -6.70 -4.58
N GLN A 104 -2.92 -6.90 -5.69
CA GLN A 104 -3.56 -8.18 -6.00
C GLN A 104 -2.52 -9.24 -6.39
N GLY A 105 -1.49 -8.84 -7.14
CA GLY A 105 -0.35 -9.68 -7.47
C GLY A 105 0.37 -10.22 -6.23
N PHE A 106 0.58 -9.40 -5.19
CA PHE A 106 1.22 -9.87 -3.95
C PHE A 106 0.38 -10.93 -3.24
N CYS A 107 -0.93 -10.74 -3.16
CA CYS A 107 -1.83 -11.74 -2.59
C CYS A 107 -1.84 -13.03 -3.41
N SER A 108 -1.85 -12.92 -4.74
CA SER A 108 -1.82 -14.07 -5.65
C SER A 108 -0.48 -14.80 -5.59
N LEU A 109 0.63 -14.10 -5.42
CA LEU A 109 1.97 -14.71 -5.29
C LEU A 109 2.09 -15.50 -3.98
N LEU A 110 1.65 -14.91 -2.87
CA LEU A 110 1.96 -15.40 -1.52
C LEU A 110 0.87 -16.27 -0.90
N CYS A 111 -0.39 -16.04 -1.26
CA CYS A 111 -1.54 -16.71 -0.66
C CYS A 111 -2.11 -17.82 -1.57
N ASN A 112 -1.24 -18.56 -2.27
CA ASN A 112 -1.62 -19.70 -3.12
C ASN A 112 -1.96 -20.99 -2.35
N ASN A 113 -1.91 -20.96 -1.01
CA ASN A 113 -2.20 -22.15 -0.20
C ASN A 113 -3.09 -21.79 1.01
N PRO A 114 -4.38 -22.20 1.01
CA PRO A 114 -5.04 -22.96 -0.05
C PRO A 114 -5.24 -22.13 -1.33
N SER A 115 -5.15 -22.79 -2.49
CA SER A 115 -5.25 -22.20 -3.83
C SER A 115 -6.40 -21.19 -3.97
N CYS A 116 -6.04 -19.91 -4.11
CA CYS A 116 -6.94 -18.84 -4.50
C CYS A 116 -7.04 -18.76 -6.03
N ASN A 117 -7.84 -19.64 -6.63
CA ASN A 117 -8.13 -19.58 -8.06
C ASN A 117 -9.41 -18.78 -8.29
N ASP A 118 -9.27 -17.54 -8.74
CA ASP A 118 -10.42 -16.74 -9.13
C ASP A 118 -10.63 -16.81 -10.65
N LEU A 119 -11.57 -17.67 -11.08
CA LEU A 119 -12.00 -17.75 -12.48
C LEU A 119 -12.77 -16.51 -12.95
N LEU A 120 -13.15 -15.61 -12.03
CA LEU A 120 -14.00 -14.44 -12.29
C LEU A 120 -13.35 -13.10 -11.87
N GLY A 121 -12.12 -13.14 -11.36
CA GLY A 121 -11.33 -11.98 -10.93
C GLY A 121 -11.61 -11.53 -9.48
N TRP A 122 -10.53 -11.26 -8.74
CA TRP A 122 -10.56 -10.77 -7.36
C TRP A 122 -11.47 -9.53 -7.24
N GLN A 123 -12.54 -9.62 -6.43
CA GLN A 123 -13.49 -8.53 -6.19
C GLN A 123 -13.03 -7.56 -5.09
#